data_AF-A0AAD9WGR3-F1
#
_entry.id   AF-A0AAD9WGR3-F1
#
_cell.length_a   1.000
_cell.length_b   1.000
_cell.length_c   1.000
_cell.angle_alpha   90.00
_cell.angle_beta   90.00
_cell.angle_gamma   90.00
#
_symmetry.space_group_name_H-M   'P 1'
#
loop_
_entity.id
_entity.type
_entity.pdbx_description
1 polymer ?
#
loop_
_entity_poly.entity_id
_entity_poly.type
_entity_poly.pdbx_seq_one_letter_code
_entity_poly.pdbx_strand_id
1 'polypeptide(L)'
;MDAMEPAVVVVAAARIDRKSSIESEPRTLRVDQIQFAREAAKYVVNSRSTGEALTIFTAGLKPVACARTAVNADAVMDPKDKYFGHGASKFQWPEPRDVLSAPF
;
A
#
# COMPACT_ATOMS: atom_id res chain seq x y z
N MET A 1 -2.36 66.19 7.62
CA MET A 1 -1.31 65.20 7.31
C MET A 1 -1.77 63.90 7.96
N ASP A 2 -2.70 63.21 7.30
CA ASP A 2 -3.21 61.92 7.77
C ASP A 2 -2.11 60.87 7.57
N ALA A 3 -1.53 60.40 8.66
CA ALA A 3 -0.52 59.36 8.66
C ALA A 3 -1.22 58.00 8.51
N MET A 4 -0.93 57.33 7.40
CA MET A 4 -1.30 55.94 7.12
C MET A 4 -0.63 55.00 8.13
N GLU A 5 -1.40 54.48 9.08
CA GLU A 5 -1.03 53.33 9.92
C GLU A 5 -0.86 52.08 9.02
N PRO A 6 0.30 51.42 8.99
CA PRO A 6 0.44 50.18 8.24
C PRO A 6 -0.21 49.05 9.05
N ALA A 7 -1.36 48.58 8.58
CA ALA A 7 -1.97 47.35 9.05
C ALA A 7 -1.00 46.19 8.80
N VAL A 8 -0.23 45.83 9.81
CA VAL A 8 0.55 44.59 9.82
C VAL A 8 -0.47 43.46 9.86
N VAL A 9 -0.78 42.91 8.69
CA VAL A 9 -1.54 41.66 8.58
C VAL A 9 -0.63 40.56 9.11
N VAL A 10 -0.67 40.36 10.42
CA VAL A 10 -0.14 39.16 11.05
C VAL A 10 -1.04 38.04 10.55
N VAL A 11 -0.63 37.39 9.47
CA VAL A 11 -1.18 36.10 9.07
C VAL A 11 -0.91 35.20 10.26
N ALA A 12 -1.90 35.03 11.14
CA ALA A 12 -1.86 34.09 12.23
C ALA A 12 -1.52 32.75 11.59
N ALA A 13 -0.26 32.32 11.75
CA ALA A 13 0.22 31.09 11.19
C ALA A 13 -0.73 30.01 11.71
N ALA A 14 -1.60 29.50 10.83
CA ALA A 14 -2.54 28.47 11.16
C ALA A 14 -1.70 27.34 11.77
N ARG A 15 -1.86 27.11 13.06
CA ARG A 15 -1.09 26.10 13.79
C ARG A 15 -1.47 24.77 13.15
N ILE A 16 -0.60 24.26 12.29
CA ILE A 16 -0.76 22.93 11.71
C ILE A 16 -0.63 21.98 12.90
N ASP A 17 -1.76 21.41 13.32
CA ASP A 17 -1.79 20.35 14.33
C ASP A 17 -1.20 19.09 13.71
N ARG A 18 0.13 18.99 13.77
CA ARG A 18 0.88 17.84 13.28
C ARG A 18 0.66 16.70 14.28
N LYS A 19 -0.29 15.82 13.99
CA LYS A 19 -0.39 14.53 14.67
C LYS A 19 0.80 13.67 14.24
N SER A 20 1.38 12.92 15.17
CA SER A 20 2.45 11.98 14.83
C SER A 20 1.86 10.87 13.96
N SER A 21 2.52 10.54 12.84
CA SER A 21 2.06 9.49 11.90
C SER A 21 1.78 8.16 12.62
N ILE A 22 2.52 7.89 13.70
CA ILE A 22 2.40 6.69 14.54
C ILE A 22 1.01 6.50 15.17
N GLU A 23 0.23 7.58 15.39
CA GLU A 23 -1.12 7.50 15.97
C GLU A 23 -2.18 7.20 14.91
N SER A 24 -1.89 7.54 13.65
CA SER A 24 -2.78 7.29 12.50
C SER A 24 -2.50 5.97 11.78
N GLU A 25 -1.34 5.37 12.02
CA GLU A 25 -0.93 4.14 11.37
C GLU A 25 -1.61 2.91 12.01
N PRO A 26 -1.99 1.91 11.19
CA PRO A 26 -2.46 0.65 11.73
C PRO A 26 -1.32 0.00 12.53
N ARG A 27 -1.57 -0.31 13.81
CA ARG A 27 -0.60 -1.04 14.62
C ARG A 27 -0.25 -2.36 13.93
N THR A 28 1.04 -2.54 13.66
CA THR A 28 1.57 -3.81 13.18
C THR A 28 1.48 -4.87 14.29
N LEU A 29 1.32 -6.13 13.90
CA LEU A 29 1.32 -7.25 14.85
C LEU A 29 2.69 -7.35 15.53
N ARG A 30 2.70 -7.70 16.83
CA ARG A 30 3.94 -8.06 17.54
C ARG A 30 4.50 -9.39 17.02
N VAL A 31 5.77 -9.67 17.31
CA VAL A 31 6.47 -10.89 16.84
C VAL A 31 5.75 -12.18 17.27
N ASP A 32 5.27 -12.26 18.51
CA ASP A 32 4.48 -13.39 19.02
C ASP A 32 3.19 -13.60 18.21
N GLN A 33 2.51 -12.50 17.88
CA GLN A 33 1.27 -12.52 17.11
C GLN A 33 1.52 -12.91 15.66
N ILE A 34 2.64 -12.48 15.07
CA ILE A 34 3.05 -12.88 13.71
C ILE A 34 3.31 -14.39 13.66
N GLN A 35 4.06 -14.93 14.62
CA GLN A 35 4.35 -16.36 14.68
C GLN A 35 3.08 -17.18 14.86
N PHE A 36 2.19 -16.75 15.76
CA PHE A 36 0.90 -17.39 15.95
C PHE A 36 0.05 -17.36 14.67
N ALA A 37 -0.08 -16.19 14.04
CA ALA A 37 -0.84 -16.04 12.79
C ALA A 37 -0.27 -16.92 11.66
N ARG A 38 1.06 -17.05 11.59
CA ARG A 38 1.75 -17.92 10.63
C ARG A 38 1.37 -19.38 10.81
N GLU A 39 1.43 -19.90 12.03
CA GLU A 39 1.08 -21.30 12.28
C GLU A 39 -0.40 -21.57 12.05
N ALA A 40 -1.28 -20.62 12.42
CA ALA A 40 -2.70 -20.71 12.10
C ALA A 40 -2.96 -20.72 10.58
N ALA A 41 -2.29 -19.85 9.83
CA ALA A 41 -2.40 -19.83 8.37
C ALA A 41 -1.90 -21.14 7.73
N LYS A 42 -0.77 -21.66 8.21
CA LYS A 42 -0.21 -22.95 7.77
C LYS A 42 -1.19 -24.10 8.02
N TYR A 43 -1.85 -24.12 9.18
CA TYR A 43 -2.85 -25.12 9.48
C TYR A 43 -4.03 -25.09 8.48
N VAL A 44 -4.54 -23.89 8.15
CA VAL A 44 -5.63 -23.73 7.17
C VAL A 44 -5.22 -24.27 5.81
N VAL A 45 -4.05 -23.87 5.30
CA VAL A 45 -3.56 -24.29 3.98
C VAL A 45 -3.35 -25.81 3.90
N ASN A 46 -2.90 -26.43 4.99
CA ASN A 46 -2.62 -27.87 4.99
C ASN A 46 -3.85 -28.75 5.23
N SER A 47 -4.91 -28.20 5.84
CA SER A 47 -6.08 -29.01 6.27
C SER A 47 -7.37 -28.72 5.51
N ARG A 48 -7.48 -27.55 4.86
CA ARG A 48 -8.70 -27.12 4.16
C ARG A 48 -8.54 -27.23 2.66
N SER A 49 -9.68 -27.36 1.98
CA SER A 49 -9.71 -27.23 0.52
C SER A 49 -9.34 -25.81 0.09
N THR A 50 -8.82 -25.65 -1.13
CA THR A 50 -8.43 -24.33 -1.66
C THR A 50 -9.57 -23.31 -1.59
N GLY A 51 -10.80 -23.73 -1.90
CA GLY A 51 -11.98 -22.85 -1.86
C GLY A 51 -12.27 -22.35 -0.45
N GLU A 52 -12.30 -23.24 0.54
CA GLU A 52 -12.52 -22.87 1.94
C GLU A 52 -11.40 -21.99 2.49
N ALA A 53 -10.14 -22.31 2.16
CA ALA A 53 -8.99 -21.51 2.56
C ALA A 53 -9.09 -20.07 2.03
N LEU A 54 -9.48 -19.91 0.75
CA LEU A 54 -9.71 -18.59 0.16
C LEU A 54 -10.81 -17.83 0.89
N THR A 55 -11.94 -18.48 1.20
CA THR A 55 -13.01 -17.85 1.98
C THR A 55 -12.51 -17.37 3.34
N ILE A 56 -11.72 -18.18 4.05
CA ILE A 56 -11.14 -17.80 5.35
C ILE A 56 -10.23 -16.57 5.23
N PHE A 57 -9.30 -16.57 4.26
CA PHE A 57 -8.33 -15.48 4.13
C PHE A 57 -8.93 -14.17 3.58
N THR A 58 -10.07 -14.26 2.89
CA THR A 58 -10.73 -13.10 2.29
C THR A 58 -11.94 -12.60 3.06
N ALA A 59 -12.38 -13.33 4.09
CA ALA A 59 -13.49 -12.94 4.94
C ALA A 59 -13.26 -11.56 5.56
N GLY A 60 -14.17 -10.62 5.32
CA GLY A 60 -14.13 -9.27 5.89
C GLY A 60 -13.16 -8.30 5.21
N LEU A 61 -12.41 -8.73 4.18
CA LEU A 61 -11.59 -7.81 3.39
C LEU A 61 -12.48 -6.94 2.49
N LYS A 62 -12.19 -5.64 2.45
CA LYS A 62 -12.78 -4.73 1.47
C LYS A 62 -11.84 -4.67 0.26
N PRO A 63 -12.35 -4.87 -0.98
CA PRO A 63 -11.56 -4.69 -2.17
C PRO A 63 -10.97 -3.28 -2.21
N VAL A 64 -9.66 -3.17 -2.38
CA VAL A 64 -9.05 -1.90 -2.73
C VAL A 64 -9.38 -1.65 -4.19
N ALA A 65 -10.13 -0.59 -4.48
CA ALA A 65 -10.37 -0.15 -5.84
C ALA A 65 -9.04 0.34 -6.42
N CYS A 66 -8.25 -0.59 -6.96
CA CYS A 66 -7.17 -0.22 -7.85
C CYS A 66 -7.84 0.44 -9.06
N ALA A 67 -7.52 1.70 -9.34
CA ALA A 67 -7.91 2.35 -10.58
C ALA A 67 -7.23 1.60 -11.73
N ARG A 68 -7.81 0.47 -12.16
CA ARG A 68 -7.52 -0.11 -13.46
C ARG A 68 -8.01 0.94 -14.44
N THR A 69 -7.09 1.69 -15.03
CA THR A 69 -7.35 2.36 -16.30
C THR A 69 -8.00 1.31 -17.19
N ALA A 70 -9.27 1.51 -17.55
CA ALA A 70 -10.00 0.63 -18.44
C ALA A 70 -9.28 0.62 -19.79
N VAL A 71 -8.33 -0.29 -19.95
CA VAL A 71 -7.88 -0.74 -21.27
C VAL A 71 -8.70 -1.98 -21.53
N ASN A 72 -9.52 -1.89 -22.58
CA ASN A 72 -10.63 -2.77 -22.87
C ASN A 72 -10.30 -4.25 -22.71
N ALA A 73 -11.26 -4.99 -22.16
CA ALA A 73 -11.24 -6.43 -22.00
C ALA A 73 -11.29 -7.13 -23.36
N ASP A 74 -10.13 -7.45 -23.93
CA ASP A 74 -10.01 -8.54 -24.92
C ASP A 74 -8.61 -9.18 -24.96
N ALA A 75 -7.86 -9.14 -23.86
CA ALA A 75 -6.64 -9.94 -23.75
C ALA A 75 -7.01 -11.35 -23.28
N VAL A 76 -7.39 -12.22 -24.22
CA VAL A 76 -7.33 -13.67 -24.04
C VAL A 76 -5.92 -14.01 -23.57
N MET A 77 -5.77 -14.39 -22.31
CA MET A 77 -4.53 -14.97 -21.80
C MET A 77 -4.46 -16.42 -22.29
N ASP A 78 -3.64 -16.68 -23.31
CA ASP A 78 -3.33 -18.04 -23.75
C ASP A 78 -2.67 -18.83 -22.60
N PRO A 79 -3.25 -19.95 -22.16
CA PRO A 79 -2.70 -20.77 -21.07
C PRO A 79 -1.31 -21.36 -21.35
N LYS A 80 -0.77 -21.22 -22.58
CA LYS A 80 0.57 -21.69 -22.93
C LYS A 80 1.70 -20.66 -22.77
N ASP A 81 1.40 -19.41 -22.45
CA ASP A 81 2.44 -18.39 -22.25
C ASP A 81 3.12 -18.56 -20.89
N LYS A 82 4.19 -19.38 -20.90
CA LYS A 82 5.21 -19.38 -19.85
C LYS A 82 6.09 -18.13 -19.96
N TYR A 83 5.54 -16.95 -19.68
CA TYR A 83 6.32 -15.73 -19.49
C TYR A 83 5.72 -14.89 -18.36
N PHE A 84 6.36 -14.94 -17.19
CA PHE A 84 6.24 -13.87 -16.20
C PHE A 84 6.88 -12.61 -16.80
N GLY A 85 6.10 -11.65 -17.29
CA GLY A 85 6.69 -10.39 -17.74
C GLY A 85 5.76 -9.41 -18.46
N HIS A 86 5.47 -8.30 -17.77
CA HIS A 86 5.28 -6.97 -18.34
C HIS A 86 4.01 -6.68 -19.16
N GLY A 87 2.90 -6.48 -18.45
CA GLY A 87 1.78 -5.66 -18.92
C GLY A 87 1.99 -4.19 -18.54
N ALA A 88 2.34 -3.38 -19.53
CA ALA A 88 2.38 -1.92 -19.60
C ALA A 88 1.97 -1.11 -18.33
N SER A 89 2.91 -0.96 -17.41
CA SER A 89 3.10 0.31 -16.72
C SER A 89 4.56 0.69 -16.90
N LYS A 90 4.79 1.87 -17.45
CA LYS A 90 6.10 2.53 -17.48
C LYS A 90 6.53 2.98 -16.08
N PHE A 91 6.43 2.09 -15.09
CA PHE A 91 7.30 2.16 -13.94
C PHE A 91 8.56 1.43 -14.38
N GLN A 92 9.47 2.20 -14.97
CA GLN A 92 10.85 1.78 -15.05
C GLN A 92 11.28 1.66 -13.59
N TRP A 93 11.11 0.46 -13.02
CA TRP A 93 11.73 0.13 -11.74
C TRP A 93 13.19 0.53 -11.91
N PRO A 94 13.73 1.43 -11.06
CA PRO A 94 15.15 1.70 -11.11
C PRO A 94 15.84 0.35 -11.07
N GLU A 95 16.82 0.14 -11.96
CA GLU A 95 17.72 -1.01 -11.86
C GLU A 95 18.07 -1.23 -10.38
N PRO A 96 18.18 -2.48 -9.90
CA PRO A 96 18.54 -2.75 -8.52
C PRO A 96 19.78 -1.93 -8.16
N ARG A 97 19.58 -0.86 -7.39
CA ARG A 97 20.67 0.03 -6.99
C ARG A 97 21.52 -0.75 -6.00
N ASP A 98 22.81 -0.82 -6.29
CA ASP A 98 23.77 -1.31 -5.32
C ASP A 98 23.61 -0.53 -4.01
N VAL A 99 23.53 -1.25 -2.90
CA VAL A 99 23.38 -0.68 -1.54
C VAL A 99 24.51 0.29 -1.21
N LEU A 100 25.65 0.16 -1.90
CA LEU A 100 26.81 1.05 -1.77
C LEU A 100 26.59 2.45 -2.38
N SER A 101 25.54 2.65 -3.18
CA SER A 101 25.22 3.94 -3.80
C SER A 101 24.10 4.71 -3.09
N ALA A 102 23.58 4.21 -1.96
CA ALA A 102 22.56 4.91 -1.19
C ALA A 102 23.21 6.06 -0.38
N PRO A 103 22.61 7.27 -0.34
CA PRO A 103 23.10 8.34 0.51
C PRO A 103 22.91 7.99 2.00
N PHE A 104 23.86 8.42 2.84
CA PHE A 104 23.77 8.34 4.30
C PHE A 104 22.85 9.43 4.86
#